data_AF-A0A961D5W9-F1
#
_entry.id   AF-A0A961D5W9-F1
#
_cell.length_a   1.000
_cell.length_b   1.000
_cell.length_c   1.000
_cell.angle_alpha   90.00
_cell.angle_beta   90.00
_cell.angle_gamma   90.00
#
_symmetry.space_group_name_H-M   'P 1'
#
loop_
_entity.id
_entity.type
_entity.pdbx_description
1 polymer ?
#
loop_
_entity_poly.entity_id
_entity_poly.type
_entity_poly.pdbx_seq_one_letter_code
_entity_poly.pdbx_strand_id
1 'polypeptide(L)' 'MKNTQRPSNMPIHRYRPYHEIIQVDLPDRTWPSKRITAAPRWCAVDLRDGNQALIDPMSPER' A
#
# COMPACT_ATOMS: atom_id res chain seq x y z
N MET A 1 -24.12 23.56 -8.13
CA MET A 1 -22.91 23.55 -8.99
C MET A 1 -23.07 22.45 -10.02
N LYS A 2 -22.80 22.72 -11.31
CA LYS A 2 -22.82 21.68 -12.35
C LYS A 2 -21.44 21.02 -12.41
N ASN A 3 -21.38 19.69 -12.45
CA ASN A 3 -20.15 18.98 -12.71
C ASN A 3 -19.81 19.08 -14.21
N THR A 4 -18.63 19.61 -14.53
CA THR A 4 -18.15 19.83 -15.90
C THR A 4 -16.98 18.91 -16.28
N GLN A 5 -16.77 17.81 -15.56
CA GLN A 5 -15.70 16.84 -15.84
C GLN A 5 -15.89 16.14 -17.19
N ARG A 6 -14.77 15.78 -17.83
CA ARG A 6 -14.70 14.97 -19.06
C ARG A 6 -13.76 13.78 -18.81
N PRO A 7 -13.99 12.62 -19.47
CA PRO A 7 -13.11 11.47 -19.34
C PRO A 7 -11.72 11.76 -19.93
N SER A 8 -10.69 11.11 -19.36
CA SER A 8 -9.31 11.19 -19.85
C SER A 8 -9.00 10.09 -20.87
N ASN A 9 -7.86 10.20 -21.56
CA ASN A 9 -7.34 9.16 -22.47
C ASN A 9 -6.56 8.05 -21.75
N MET A 10 -6.63 7.96 -20.42
CA MET A 10 -5.89 6.92 -19.69
C MET A 10 -6.40 5.51 -20.06
N PRO A 11 -5.51 4.51 -20.23
CA PRO A 11 -5.91 3.14 -20.58
C PRO A 11 -6.43 2.37 -19.36
N ILE A 12 -7.58 2.80 -18.81
CA ILE A 12 -8.11 2.26 -17.55
C ILE A 12 -8.43 0.76 -17.59
N HIS A 13 -8.71 0.20 -18.78
CA HIS A 13 -8.98 -1.22 -18.97
C HIS A 13 -7.79 -2.15 -18.67
N ARG A 14 -6.58 -1.59 -18.54
CA ARG A 14 -5.38 -2.34 -18.11
C ARG A 14 -5.37 -2.60 -16.60
N TYR A 15 -6.23 -1.93 -15.84
CA TYR A 15 -6.31 -2.03 -14.39
C TYR A 15 -7.65 -2.67 -14.03
N ARG A 16 -7.61 -3.65 -13.14
CA ARG A 16 -8.82 -4.27 -12.61
C ARG A 16 -9.09 -3.75 -11.19
N PRO A 17 -10.35 -3.47 -10.84
CA PRO A 17 -10.74 -3.21 -9.47
C PRO A 17 -10.26 -4.31 -8.52
N TYR A 18 -9.79 -3.92 -7.32
CA TYR A 18 -9.24 -4.87 -6.34
C TYR A 18 -10.23 -5.99 -5.99
N HIS A 19 -11.53 -5.68 -5.86
CA HIS A 19 -12.57 -6.66 -5.51
C HIS A 19 -12.84 -7.71 -6.59
N GLU A 20 -12.43 -7.48 -7.84
CA GLU A 20 -12.49 -8.49 -8.91
C GLU A 20 -11.34 -9.50 -8.83
N ILE A 21 -10.27 -9.15 -8.10
CA ILE A 21 -9.08 -9.99 -7.95
C ILE A 21 -9.07 -10.66 -6.57
N ILE A 22 -9.44 -9.93 -5.52
CA ILE A 22 -9.43 -10.38 -4.12
C ILE A 22 -10.71 -9.92 -3.43
N GLN A 23 -11.46 -10.88 -2.89
CA GLN A 23 -12.61 -10.61 -2.03
C GLN A 23 -12.15 -10.50 -0.57
N VAL A 24 -12.55 -9.40 0.10
CA VAL A 24 -12.33 -9.21 1.54
C VAL A 24 -13.67 -9.34 2.24
N ASP A 25 -13.90 -10.50 2.87
CA ASP A 25 -15.10 -10.74 3.67
C ASP A 25 -14.75 -10.65 5.16
N LEU A 26 -15.09 -9.51 5.75
CA LEU A 26 -14.89 -9.23 7.18
C LEU A 26 -16.02 -8.30 7.67
N PRO A 27 -17.24 -8.86 7.84
CA PRO A 27 -18.43 -8.08 8.20
C PRO A 27 -18.30 -7.52 9.61
N ASP A 28 -17.79 -8.31 10.56
CA ASP A 28 -17.66 -7.96 11.98
C ASP A 28 -16.30 -7.30 12.30
N ARG A 29 -15.76 -6.50 11.37
CA ARG A 29 -14.47 -5.84 11.55
C ARG A 29 -14.50 -4.88 12.75
N THR A 30 -13.49 -4.98 13.62
CA THR A 30 -13.43 -4.17 14.86
C THR A 30 -12.41 -3.05 14.82
N TRP A 31 -11.54 -3.00 13.80
CA TRP A 31 -10.51 -1.96 13.68
C TRP A 31 -11.04 -0.52 13.59
N PRO A 32 -12.25 -0.22 13.03
CA PRO A 32 -12.73 1.16 12.96
C PRO A 32 -13.01 1.83 14.32
N SER A 33 -13.30 1.06 15.36
CA SER A 33 -13.63 1.58 16.71
C SER A 33 -12.47 1.49 17.70
N LYS A 34 -11.34 0.87 17.31
CA LYS A 34 -10.19 0.67 18.19
C LYS A 34 -9.16 1.79 18.02
N ARG A 35 -8.53 2.18 19.13
CA ARG A 35 -7.37 3.09 19.15
C ARG A 35 -6.12 2.30 19.51
N ILE A 36 -4.99 2.66 18.90
CA ILE A 36 -3.68 2.11 19.27
C ILE A 36 -3.31 2.66 20.67
N THR A 37 -2.92 1.78 21.59
CA THR A 37 -2.58 2.14 22.99
C THR A 37 -1.15 1.76 23.39
N ALA A 38 -0.44 1.00 22.55
CA ALA A 38 0.92 0.56 22.78
C ALA A 38 1.65 0.42 21.45
N ALA A 39 2.98 0.54 21.48
CA ALA A 39 3.82 0.32 20.30
C ALA A 39 3.82 -1.18 19.92
N PRO A 40 3.85 -1.52 18.61
CA PRO A 40 4.04 -2.89 18.17
C PRO A 40 5.50 -3.33 18.33
N ARG A 41 5.74 -4.62 18.13
CA ARG A 41 7.11 -5.11 17.90
C ARG A 41 7.58 -4.65 16.52
N TRP A 42 8.75 -4.02 16.48
CA TRP A 42 9.37 -3.58 15.24
C TRP A 42 10.22 -4.68 14.61
N CYS A 43 10.24 -4.72 13.29
CA CYS A 43 11.16 -5.52 12.49
C CYS A 43 11.73 -4.59 11.41
N ALA A 44 13.00 -4.20 11.57
CA ALA A 44 13.71 -3.41 10.58
C ALA A 44 14.11 -4.30 9.39
N VAL A 45 13.84 -3.86 8.17
CA VAL A 45 14.16 -4.61 6.92
C VAL A 45 15.13 -3.84 6.03
N ASP A 46 15.73 -2.79 6.57
CA ASP A 46 16.55 -1.80 5.89
C ASP A 46 17.75 -2.43 5.16
N LEU A 47 18.45 -3.36 5.81
CA LEU A 47 19.62 -4.03 5.25
C LEU A 47 19.31 -5.02 4.12
N ARG A 48 18.03 -5.39 3.92
CA ARG A 48 17.61 -6.30 2.86
C ARG A 48 16.63 -5.66 1.90
N ASP A 49 15.40 -5.41 2.34
CA ASP A 49 14.34 -4.89 1.47
C ASP A 49 14.62 -3.45 1.07
N GLY A 50 15.09 -2.63 2.03
CA GLY A 50 15.54 -1.27 1.76
C GLY A 50 16.74 -1.25 0.81
N ASN A 51 17.78 -2.01 1.14
CA ASN A 51 19.00 -2.10 0.34
C ASN A 51 18.74 -2.59 -1.10
N GLN A 52 17.82 -3.56 -1.28
CA GLN A 52 17.44 -4.08 -2.59
C GLN A 52 16.77 -3.03 -3.50
N ALA A 53 16.13 -2.02 -2.93
CA ALA A 53 15.46 -0.95 -3.67
C ALA A 53 16.38 0.23 -4.03
N LEU A 54 17.64 0.24 -3.56
CA LEU A 54 18.59 1.30 -3.88
C LEU A 54 19.11 1.17 -5.31
N ILE A 55 19.32 2.32 -5.97
CA ILE A 55 20.03 2.37 -7.27
C ILE A 55 21.47 1.87 -7.08
N ASP A 56 22.15 2.40 -6.05
CA ASP A 56 23.48 1.98 -5.64
C ASP A 56 23.36 1.22 -4.30
N PRO A 57 23.55 -0.11 -4.28
CA PRO A 57 23.44 -0.90 -3.07
C PRO A 57 24.44 -0.47 -1.98
N MET A 58 24.03 -0.64 -0.72
CA MET A 58 24.89 -0.45 0.44
C MET A 58 26.15 -1.30 0.32
N SER A 59 27.28 -0.68 0.60
CA SER A 59 28.57 -1.37 0.68
C SER A 59 28.87 -1.73 2.13
N PRO A 60 29.61 -2.83 2.39
CA PRO A 60 30.26 -3.01 3.68
C PRO A 60 31.21 -1.83 3.89
N GLU A 61 31.02 -1.02 4.93
CA GLU A 61 31.90 0.12 5.17
C GLU A 61 33.36 -0.36 5.36
N ARG A 62 34.33 0.35 4.78
CA ARG A 62 35.77 0.14 5.01
C ARG A 62 36.34 1.27 5.84
#